data_AF-A0A935N2S9-F1
#
_entry.id   AF-A0A935N2S9-F1
#
_cell.length_a   1.000
_cell.length_b   1.000
_cell.length_c   1.000
_cell.angle_alpha   90.00
_cell.angle_beta   90.00
_cell.angle_gamma   90.00
#
_symmetry.space_group_name_H-M   'P 1'
#
loop_
_entity.id
_entity.type
_entity.pdbx_description
1 polymer ?
#
loop_
_entity_poly.entity_id
_entity_poly.type
_entity_poly.pdbx_seq_one_letter_code
_entity_poly.pdbx_strand_id
1 'polypeptide(L)'
;MGKNKVSLEVVSKYINDNLAEILLKLDVPLAQLQYFSIKKQLPKYFEENKKFDVSFNVGEYTDIGAIDHISGHLNFFAGLAEKHKNIKINFMTKSPNLTSLLKAKCDNRVLVTIGFNPQSVIDKYEHGTYSLKERIATAKQVQKKGDINLKLEIEPIIFIPDYEKEYIKLIRKLLKELDVNKISKITMGGIRLAADYRGIIPQYFPDTDLLDMHMEKPDVSYDRYRYPLEERVDIYLKLIAEIKNHCDCEIGLGAETPELWEAINFDAAKAMSKNFFQYLDPNGDE
;
A
#
# COMPACT_ATOMS: atom_id res chain seq x y z
N MET A 1 -30.24 -34.62 27.53
CA MET A 1 -29.49 -35.27 26.43
C MET A 1 -29.15 -34.20 25.38
N GLY A 2 -27.94 -34.26 24.85
CA GLY A 2 -27.14 -33.11 24.39
C GLY A 2 -27.65 -32.37 23.15
N LYS A 3 -27.60 -31.04 23.20
CA LYS A 3 -27.44 -30.23 22.01
C LYS A 3 -25.94 -30.18 21.72
N ASN A 4 -25.51 -30.84 20.65
CA ASN A 4 -24.14 -30.77 20.13
C ASN A 4 -23.78 -29.30 19.90
N LYS A 5 -23.15 -28.66 20.89
CA LYS A 5 -22.53 -27.35 20.72
C LYS A 5 -21.31 -27.57 19.83
N VAL A 6 -21.45 -27.26 18.55
CA VAL A 6 -20.32 -27.14 17.64
C VAL A 6 -19.42 -26.04 18.20
N SER A 7 -18.13 -26.33 18.39
CA SER A 7 -17.20 -25.33 18.92
C SER A 7 -17.03 -24.18 17.93
N LEU A 8 -16.72 -22.98 18.42
CA LEU A 8 -16.40 -21.83 17.58
C LEU A 8 -15.27 -22.15 16.60
N GLU A 9 -14.29 -22.96 17.00
CA GLU A 9 -13.19 -23.40 16.13
C GLU A 9 -13.69 -24.25 14.96
N VAL A 10 -14.63 -25.17 15.20
CA VAL A 10 -15.21 -26.01 14.13
C VAL A 10 -16.05 -25.16 13.18
N VAL A 11 -16.81 -24.19 13.70
CA VAL A 11 -17.59 -23.25 12.89
C VAL A 11 -16.65 -22.37 12.05
N SER A 12 -15.63 -21.77 12.66
CA SER A 12 -14.64 -20.93 11.94
C SER A 12 -13.89 -21.72 10.89
N LYS A 13 -13.51 -22.97 11.16
CA LYS A 13 -12.88 -23.86 10.18
C LYS A 13 -13.82 -24.14 9.00
N TYR A 14 -15.07 -24.51 9.28
CA TYR A 14 -16.06 -24.77 8.24
C TYR A 14 -16.32 -23.54 7.38
N ILE A 15 -16.48 -22.36 7.99
CA ILE A 15 -16.66 -21.10 7.25
C ILE A 15 -15.44 -20.84 6.37
N ASN A 16 -14.21 -20.95 6.89
CA ASN A 16 -13.01 -20.72 6.10
C ASN A 16 -12.84 -21.70 4.93
N ASP A 17 -13.17 -22.97 5.14
CA ASP A 17 -13.05 -24.01 4.12
C ASP A 17 -14.12 -23.87 3.02
N ASN A 18 -15.27 -23.25 3.32
CA ASN A 18 -16.44 -23.16 2.43
C ASN A 18 -16.86 -21.72 2.09
N LEU A 19 -16.04 -20.71 2.44
CA LEU A 19 -16.42 -19.30 2.38
C LEU A 19 -16.87 -18.89 0.96
N ALA A 20 -16.19 -19.39 -0.06
CA ALA A 20 -16.56 -19.17 -1.46
C ALA A 20 -17.98 -19.65 -1.80
N GLU A 21 -18.34 -20.88 -1.42
CA GLU A 21 -19.68 -21.43 -1.67
C GLU A 21 -20.76 -20.72 -0.86
N ILE A 22 -20.45 -20.33 0.38
CA ILE A 22 -21.36 -19.57 1.24
C ILE A 22 -21.65 -18.22 0.60
N LEU A 23 -20.62 -17.49 0.17
CA LEU A 23 -20.78 -16.16 -0.42
C LEU A 23 -21.45 -16.22 -1.81
N LEU A 24 -21.21 -17.28 -2.61
CA LEU A 24 -21.93 -17.53 -3.86
C LEU A 24 -23.44 -17.73 -3.63
N LYS A 25 -23.83 -18.47 -2.58
CA LYS A 25 -25.24 -18.66 -2.22
C LYS A 25 -25.93 -17.39 -1.72
N LEU A 26 -25.16 -16.38 -1.35
CA LEU A 26 -25.66 -15.10 -0.85
C LEU A 26 -25.74 -14.03 -1.96
N ASP A 27 -25.55 -14.40 -3.23
CA ASP A 27 -25.53 -13.49 -4.39
C ASP A 27 -24.57 -12.30 -4.20
N VAL A 28 -23.50 -12.50 -3.43
CA VAL A 28 -22.43 -11.50 -3.31
C VAL A 28 -21.61 -11.55 -4.60
N PRO A 29 -21.50 -10.45 -5.37
CA PRO A 29 -20.68 -10.44 -6.58
C PRO A 29 -19.20 -10.57 -6.17
N LEU A 30 -18.64 -11.77 -6.35
CA LEU A 30 -17.29 -12.08 -5.92
C LEU A 30 -16.36 -12.19 -7.11
N ALA A 31 -15.62 -11.12 -7.37
CA ALA A 31 -14.33 -11.23 -8.06
C ALA A 31 -13.33 -12.16 -7.30
N GLN A 32 -13.66 -12.58 -6.07
CA GLN A 32 -12.78 -13.31 -5.14
C GLN A 32 -12.62 -14.82 -5.39
N LEU A 33 -13.27 -15.43 -6.39
CA LEU A 33 -13.09 -16.88 -6.63
C LEU A 33 -11.66 -17.26 -7.07
N GLN A 34 -10.92 -16.35 -7.71
CA GLN A 34 -9.52 -16.59 -8.06
C GLN A 34 -8.62 -16.73 -6.82
N TYR A 35 -8.96 -16.11 -5.68
CA TYR A 35 -8.11 -16.18 -4.49
C TYR A 35 -7.96 -17.61 -3.95
N PHE A 36 -9.06 -18.37 -3.88
CA PHE A 36 -9.02 -19.73 -3.35
C PHE A 36 -8.29 -20.70 -4.29
N SER A 37 -8.40 -20.51 -5.60
CA SER A 37 -7.65 -21.29 -6.58
C SER A 37 -6.17 -20.93 -6.56
N ILE A 38 -5.82 -19.64 -6.51
CA ILE A 38 -4.43 -19.18 -6.36
C ILE A 38 -3.82 -19.71 -5.05
N LYS A 39 -4.54 -19.65 -3.93
CA LYS A 39 -4.05 -20.14 -2.62
C LYS A 39 -3.71 -21.63 -2.65
N LYS A 40 -4.46 -22.45 -3.41
CA LYS A 40 -4.16 -23.87 -3.62
C LYS A 40 -2.92 -24.09 -4.50
N GLN A 41 -2.65 -23.17 -5.43
CA GLN A 41 -1.50 -23.24 -6.34
C GLN A 41 -0.22 -22.66 -5.76
N LEU A 42 -0.31 -21.75 -4.77
CA LEU A 42 0.83 -21.11 -4.11
C LEU A 42 1.93 -22.09 -3.69
N PRO A 43 1.63 -23.24 -3.01
CA PRO A 43 2.67 -24.21 -2.68
C PRO A 43 3.44 -24.73 -3.89
N LYS A 44 2.76 -25.03 -5.00
CA LYS A 44 3.39 -25.49 -6.24
C LYS A 44 4.28 -24.39 -6.84
N TYR A 45 3.78 -23.15 -6.91
CA TYR A 45 4.59 -22.02 -7.38
C TYR A 45 5.83 -21.80 -6.50
N PHE A 46 5.73 -21.95 -5.18
CA PHE A 46 6.89 -21.87 -4.29
C PHE A 46 7.89 -22.99 -4.56
N GLU A 47 7.39 -24.21 -4.79
CA GLU A 47 8.23 -25.36 -5.10
C GLU A 47 9.01 -25.18 -6.41
N GLU A 48 8.35 -24.65 -7.44
CA GLU A 48 8.96 -24.39 -8.76
C GLU A 48 9.99 -23.25 -8.72
N ASN A 49 9.84 -22.31 -7.77
CA ASN A 49 10.66 -21.09 -7.68
C ASN A 49 11.59 -21.05 -6.46
N LYS A 50 11.82 -22.17 -5.76
CA LYS A 50 12.67 -22.21 -4.54
C LYS A 50 14.07 -21.64 -4.68
N LYS A 51 14.61 -21.65 -5.90
CA LYS A 51 15.95 -21.14 -6.23
C LYS A 51 16.01 -19.61 -6.23
N PHE A 52 14.86 -18.92 -6.17
CA PHE A 52 14.76 -17.47 -6.16
C PHE A 52 14.17 -16.98 -4.84
N ASP A 53 14.61 -15.80 -4.43
CA ASP A 53 13.90 -15.00 -3.44
C ASP A 53 12.63 -14.42 -4.10
N VAL A 54 11.46 -14.74 -3.54
CA VAL A 54 10.17 -14.32 -4.09
C VAL A 54 9.49 -13.35 -3.13
N SER A 55 9.03 -12.22 -3.64
CA SER A 55 8.27 -11.22 -2.88
C SER A 55 6.83 -11.15 -3.38
N PHE A 56 5.85 -11.27 -2.48
CA PHE A 56 4.42 -11.14 -2.83
C PHE A 56 3.85 -9.85 -2.29
N ASN A 57 3.26 -9.02 -3.17
CA ASN A 57 2.34 -7.99 -2.73
C ASN A 57 0.97 -8.63 -2.43
N VAL A 58 0.59 -8.71 -1.16
CA VAL A 58 -0.66 -9.34 -0.72
C VAL A 58 -1.78 -8.33 -0.47
N GLY A 59 -1.58 -7.06 -0.82
CA GLY A 59 -2.54 -5.96 -0.63
C GLY A 59 -2.73 -5.06 -1.87
N GLU A 60 -2.39 -5.53 -3.07
CA GLU A 60 -2.46 -4.70 -4.31
C GLU A 60 -3.86 -4.12 -4.55
N TYR A 61 -4.90 -4.97 -4.49
CA TYR A 61 -6.29 -4.58 -4.77
C TYR A 61 -7.16 -4.45 -3.52
N THR A 62 -6.57 -4.49 -2.32
CA THR A 62 -7.31 -4.45 -1.06
C THR A 62 -6.42 -3.97 0.07
N ASP A 63 -6.93 -3.11 0.96
CA ASP A 63 -6.29 -2.89 2.26
C ASP A 63 -6.45 -4.14 3.14
N ILE A 64 -5.52 -5.08 2.99
CA ILE A 64 -5.52 -6.34 3.72
C ILE A 64 -5.48 -6.11 5.24
N GLY A 65 -4.82 -5.04 5.70
CA GLY A 65 -4.76 -4.68 7.12
C GLY A 65 -6.13 -4.25 7.66
N ALA A 66 -6.92 -3.51 6.88
CA ALA A 66 -8.26 -3.08 7.28
C ALA A 66 -9.18 -4.27 7.61
N ILE A 67 -9.11 -5.35 6.81
CA ILE A 67 -10.01 -6.50 6.93
C ILE A 67 -9.42 -7.71 7.69
N ASP A 68 -8.17 -7.64 8.11
CA ASP A 68 -7.45 -8.80 8.67
C ASP A 68 -8.08 -9.37 9.94
N HIS A 69 -8.69 -8.52 10.76
CA HIS A 69 -9.41 -8.95 11.97
C HIS A 69 -10.58 -9.90 11.69
N ILE A 70 -11.07 -9.95 10.44
CA ILE A 70 -12.11 -10.87 9.96
C ILE A 70 -11.46 -12.04 9.21
N SER A 71 -10.49 -11.76 8.32
CA SER A 71 -9.98 -12.74 7.35
C SER A 71 -8.80 -13.58 7.86
N GLY A 72 -8.01 -13.05 8.80
CA GLY A 72 -6.78 -13.69 9.30
C GLY A 72 -5.68 -13.88 8.25
N HIS A 73 -5.75 -13.16 7.13
CA HIS A 73 -4.84 -13.33 5.99
C HIS A 73 -3.39 -12.95 6.32
N LEU A 74 -3.15 -11.89 7.08
CA LEU A 74 -1.80 -11.46 7.46
C LEU A 74 -1.10 -12.54 8.29
N ASN A 75 -1.81 -13.22 9.20
CA ASN A 75 -1.26 -14.34 9.94
C ASN A 75 -0.90 -15.53 9.04
N PHE A 76 -1.77 -15.85 8.08
CA PHE A 76 -1.48 -16.90 7.10
C PHE A 76 -0.21 -16.60 6.29
N PHE A 77 -0.08 -15.39 5.75
CA PHE A 77 1.08 -14.99 4.96
C PHE A 77 2.35 -14.86 5.80
N ALA A 78 2.24 -14.38 7.04
CA ALA A 78 3.38 -14.34 7.97
C ALA A 78 3.89 -15.75 8.29
N GLY A 79 3.00 -16.71 8.55
CA GLY A 79 3.38 -18.11 8.76
C GLY A 79 4.00 -18.77 7.52
N LEU A 80 3.53 -18.40 6.33
CA LEU A 80 4.15 -18.83 5.07
C LEU A 80 5.56 -18.29 4.93
N ALA A 81 5.74 -16.97 5.13
CA ALA A 81 7.04 -16.33 5.12
C ALA A 81 7.94 -16.97 6.16
N GLU A 82 7.46 -17.26 7.37
CA GLU A 82 8.22 -17.93 8.42
C GLU A 82 8.79 -19.26 7.94
N LYS A 83 7.91 -20.14 7.41
CA LYS A 83 8.19 -21.49 6.94
C LYS A 83 9.16 -21.53 5.75
N HIS A 84 9.06 -20.59 4.82
CA HIS A 84 9.83 -20.58 3.58
C HIS A 84 10.80 -19.38 3.56
N LYS A 85 12.10 -19.65 3.78
CA LYS A 85 13.14 -18.61 3.97
C LYS A 85 13.39 -17.72 2.76
N ASN A 86 13.04 -18.18 1.57
CA ASN A 86 13.10 -17.44 0.32
C ASN A 86 11.84 -16.61 0.03
N ILE A 87 10.81 -16.64 0.89
CA ILE A 87 9.57 -15.87 0.69
C ILE A 87 9.59 -14.60 1.54
N LYS A 88 9.28 -13.48 0.89
CA LYS A 88 8.98 -12.19 1.50
C LYS A 88 7.55 -11.78 1.16
N ILE A 89 6.92 -11.06 2.09
CA ILE A 89 5.56 -10.54 1.91
C ILE A 89 5.61 -9.03 2.08
N ASN A 90 4.93 -8.31 1.20
CA ASN A 90 4.73 -6.88 1.32
C ASN A 90 3.25 -6.54 1.16
N PHE A 91 2.81 -5.47 1.82
CA PHE A 91 1.48 -4.90 1.64
C PHE A 91 1.47 -3.45 2.10
N MET A 92 0.42 -2.72 1.72
CA MET A 92 0.15 -1.37 2.20
C MET A 92 -1.13 -1.37 3.05
N THR A 93 -1.18 -0.50 4.05
CA THR A 93 -2.40 -0.24 4.82
C THR A 93 -2.50 1.21 5.27
N LYS A 94 -3.74 1.69 5.43
CA LYS A 94 -4.07 2.92 6.17
C LYS A 94 -4.76 2.60 7.51
N SER A 95 -4.75 1.33 7.92
CA SER A 95 -5.43 0.80 9.11
C SER A 95 -4.46 0.47 10.27
N PRO A 96 -4.87 0.64 11.54
CA PRO A 96 -4.14 0.19 12.71
C PRO A 96 -4.33 -1.30 13.02
N ASN A 97 -5.15 -2.03 12.25
CA ASN A 97 -5.54 -3.41 12.53
C ASN A 97 -4.45 -4.44 12.19
N LEU A 98 -3.25 -4.28 12.75
CA LEU A 98 -2.10 -5.17 12.54
C LEU A 98 -1.90 -6.19 13.67
N THR A 99 -2.91 -6.42 14.51
CA THR A 99 -2.78 -7.24 15.72
C THR A 99 -2.26 -8.66 15.45
N SER A 100 -2.74 -9.31 14.38
CA SER A 100 -2.30 -10.67 14.05
C SER A 100 -0.83 -10.70 13.64
N LEU A 101 -0.42 -9.74 12.80
CA LEU A 101 0.94 -9.59 12.32
C LEU A 101 1.89 -9.23 13.45
N LEU A 102 1.48 -8.38 14.39
CA LEU A 102 2.29 -8.00 15.55
C LEU A 102 2.60 -9.20 16.47
N LYS A 103 1.76 -10.24 16.45
CA LYS A 103 1.96 -11.50 17.20
C LYS A 103 2.75 -12.55 16.42
N ALA A 104 2.73 -12.49 15.08
CA ALA A 104 3.44 -13.43 14.22
C ALA A 104 4.96 -13.21 14.25
N LYS A 105 5.74 -14.24 13.91
CA LYS A 105 7.19 -14.12 13.72
C LYS A 105 7.48 -13.72 12.27
N CYS A 106 8.06 -12.54 12.07
CA CYS A 106 8.24 -11.97 10.74
C CYS A 106 9.68 -12.09 10.21
N ASP A 107 10.69 -12.19 11.09
CA ASP A 107 12.10 -12.39 10.74
C ASP A 107 12.59 -11.44 9.61
N ASN A 108 12.18 -10.17 9.62
CA ASN A 108 12.48 -9.17 8.59
C ASN A 108 12.08 -9.57 7.15
N ARG A 109 11.16 -10.53 7.01
CA ARG A 109 10.60 -10.97 5.72
C ARG A 109 9.23 -10.37 5.40
N VAL A 110 8.72 -9.54 6.30
CA VAL A 110 7.52 -8.73 6.06
C VAL A 110 7.91 -7.27 5.89
N LEU A 111 7.41 -6.64 4.83
CA LEU A 111 7.46 -5.21 4.58
C LEU A 111 6.03 -4.64 4.71
N VAL A 112 5.82 -3.79 5.69
CA VAL A 112 4.56 -3.06 5.84
C VAL A 112 4.77 -1.64 5.34
N THR A 113 3.95 -1.24 4.38
CA THR A 113 3.83 0.16 3.95
C THR A 113 2.66 0.79 4.68
N ILE A 114 2.88 1.92 5.35
CA ILE A 114 1.78 2.69 5.96
C ILE A 114 1.60 3.97 5.14
N GLY A 115 0.36 4.20 4.68
CA GLY A 115 0.00 5.38 3.90
C GLY A 115 -0.28 6.59 4.78
N PHE A 116 0.38 7.71 4.51
CA PHE A 116 0.25 8.97 5.25
C PHE A 116 -0.19 10.10 4.33
N ASN A 117 -0.99 10.98 4.89
CA ASN A 117 -1.37 12.24 4.26
C ASN A 117 -1.56 13.30 5.36
N PRO A 118 -1.53 14.61 5.04
CA PRO A 118 -1.97 15.64 5.98
C PRO A 118 -3.37 15.33 6.49
N GLN A 119 -3.67 15.68 7.75
CA GLN A 119 -4.98 15.36 8.34
C GLN A 119 -6.13 16.01 7.54
N SER A 120 -5.90 17.20 6.99
CA SER A 120 -6.81 17.90 6.09
C SER A 120 -7.15 17.11 4.82
N VAL A 121 -6.16 16.41 4.23
CA VAL A 121 -6.36 15.50 3.08
C VAL A 121 -7.13 14.26 3.50
N ILE A 122 -6.78 13.67 4.66
CA ILE A 122 -7.45 12.47 5.19
C ILE A 122 -8.94 12.75 5.43
N ASP A 123 -9.25 13.84 6.14
CA ASP A 123 -10.63 14.21 6.49
C ASP A 123 -11.49 14.46 5.25
N LYS A 124 -10.87 15.02 4.20
CA LYS A 124 -11.56 15.44 2.98
C LYS A 124 -11.73 14.34 1.94
N TYR A 125 -10.74 13.46 1.77
CA TYR A 125 -10.73 12.52 0.64
C TYR A 125 -10.55 11.05 1.03
N GLU A 126 -10.12 10.73 2.25
CA GLU A 126 -9.87 9.35 2.68
C GLU A 126 -10.96 8.84 3.62
N HIS A 127 -12.23 9.00 3.21
CA HIS A 127 -13.40 8.60 3.98
C HIS A 127 -13.34 7.11 4.38
N GLY A 128 -13.74 6.80 5.62
CA GLY A 128 -13.72 5.44 6.14
C GLY A 128 -12.33 4.90 6.49
N THR A 129 -11.29 5.74 6.46
CA THR A 129 -9.94 5.38 6.91
C THR A 129 -9.60 6.04 8.25
N TYR A 130 -8.44 5.69 8.81
CA TYR A 130 -8.01 6.16 10.13
C TYR A 130 -7.24 7.48 10.05
N SER A 131 -7.23 8.24 11.15
CA SER A 131 -6.56 9.53 11.25
C SER A 131 -5.04 9.42 11.13
N LEU A 132 -4.37 10.54 10.84
CA LEU A 132 -2.91 10.63 10.83
C LEU A 132 -2.31 10.18 12.17
N LYS A 133 -2.95 10.56 13.29
CA LYS A 133 -2.50 10.18 14.63
C LYS A 133 -2.50 8.66 14.82
N GLU A 134 -3.54 7.98 14.36
CA GLU A 134 -3.66 6.53 14.46
C GLU A 134 -2.62 5.83 13.57
N ARG A 135 -2.41 6.31 12.35
CA ARG A 135 -1.39 5.76 11.45
C ARG A 135 0.03 5.91 12.00
N ILE A 136 0.35 7.05 12.64
CA ILE A 136 1.62 7.24 13.35
C ILE A 136 1.74 6.26 14.52
N ALA A 137 0.67 6.05 15.28
CA ALA A 137 0.67 5.07 16.36
C ALA A 137 0.91 3.64 15.84
N THR A 138 0.33 3.28 14.70
CA THR A 138 0.58 2.00 14.02
C THR A 138 2.04 1.84 13.62
N ALA A 139 2.63 2.87 12.99
CA ALA A 139 4.05 2.86 12.64
C ALA A 139 4.96 2.67 13.87
N LYS A 140 4.65 3.33 14.99
CA LYS A 140 5.34 3.15 16.27
C LYS A 140 5.24 1.70 16.78
N GLN A 141 4.08 1.06 16.65
CA GLN A 141 3.92 -0.35 17.02
C GLN A 141 4.78 -1.28 16.16
N VAL A 142 4.83 -1.05 14.85
CA VAL A 142 5.69 -1.78 13.91
C VAL A 142 7.17 -1.62 14.30
N GLN A 143 7.63 -0.39 14.55
CA GLN A 143 9.01 -0.11 14.98
C GLN A 143 9.37 -0.71 16.35
N LYS A 144 8.38 -0.79 17.26
CA LYS A 144 8.55 -1.42 18.57
C LYS A 144 8.70 -2.94 18.46
N LYS A 145 7.98 -3.57 17.53
CA LYS A 145 8.09 -5.01 17.26
C LYS A 145 9.47 -5.40 16.71
N GLY A 146 10.00 -4.60 15.78
CA GLY A 146 11.42 -4.66 15.39
C GLY A 146 11.85 -5.76 14.41
N ASP A 147 10.99 -6.74 14.09
CA ASP A 147 11.23 -7.77 13.07
C ASP A 147 10.37 -7.59 11.80
N ILE A 148 9.82 -6.39 11.61
CA ILE A 148 9.05 -5.97 10.44
C ILE A 148 9.74 -4.76 9.82
N ASN A 149 9.92 -4.77 8.50
CA ASN A 149 10.40 -3.61 7.76
C ASN A 149 9.26 -2.59 7.59
N LEU A 150 9.50 -1.33 7.92
CA LEU A 150 8.52 -0.26 7.80
C LEU A 150 8.89 0.68 6.64
N LYS A 151 7.99 0.77 5.66
CA LYS A 151 8.00 1.80 4.61
C LYS A 151 6.94 2.86 4.93
N LEU A 152 7.29 4.12 4.78
CA LEU A 152 6.31 5.22 4.80
C LEU A 152 5.94 5.58 3.36
N GLU A 153 4.66 5.82 3.10
CA GLU A 153 4.18 6.22 1.78
C GLU A 153 3.32 7.48 1.89
N ILE A 154 3.70 8.52 1.15
CA ILE A 154 2.96 9.78 1.04
C ILE A 154 2.40 9.83 -0.39
N GLU A 155 1.31 9.10 -0.60
CA GLU A 155 0.67 8.95 -1.90
C GLU A 155 -0.84 8.71 -1.74
N PRO A 156 -1.69 9.47 -2.46
CA PRO A 156 -1.34 10.57 -3.37
C PRO A 156 -1.05 11.90 -2.63
N ILE A 157 -0.12 12.70 -3.19
CA ILE A 157 0.04 14.12 -2.90
C ILE A 157 -1.09 14.87 -3.62
N ILE A 158 -1.89 15.63 -2.86
CA ILE A 158 -3.07 16.36 -3.33
C ILE A 158 -2.91 17.85 -3.01
N PHE A 159 -3.10 18.71 -4.00
CA PHE A 159 -2.88 20.16 -3.91
C PHE A 159 -4.09 20.87 -3.31
N ILE A 160 -4.40 20.56 -2.04
CA ILE A 160 -5.33 21.33 -1.22
C ILE A 160 -4.81 22.75 -0.94
N PRO A 161 -5.63 23.69 -0.47
CA PRO A 161 -5.13 24.99 -0.01
C PRO A 161 -3.98 24.81 0.99
N ASP A 162 -2.90 25.58 0.82
CA ASP A 162 -1.65 25.48 1.61
C ASP A 162 -0.97 24.09 1.59
N TYR A 163 -1.17 23.26 0.54
CA TYR A 163 -0.62 21.90 0.46
C TYR A 163 0.87 21.82 0.81
N GLU A 164 1.71 22.73 0.29
CA GLU A 164 3.14 22.72 0.57
C GLU A 164 3.43 22.75 2.08
N LYS A 165 2.78 23.66 2.81
CA LYS A 165 2.96 23.80 4.25
C LYS A 165 2.45 22.57 4.98
N GLU A 166 1.32 22.03 4.55
CA GLU A 166 0.69 20.85 5.16
C GLU A 166 1.56 19.58 4.97
N TYR A 167 2.15 19.37 3.79
CA TYR A 167 3.05 18.24 3.53
C TYR A 167 4.42 18.40 4.21
N ILE A 168 4.99 19.61 4.28
CA ILE A 168 6.21 19.85 5.06
C ILE A 168 5.96 19.59 6.56
N LYS A 169 4.82 20.05 7.09
CA LYS A 169 4.41 19.78 8.46
C LYS A 169 4.19 18.28 8.71
N LEU A 170 3.62 17.55 7.75
CA LEU A 170 3.49 16.10 7.81
C LEU A 170 4.87 15.44 7.95
N ILE A 171 5.82 15.73 7.05
CA ILE A 171 7.17 15.13 7.08
C ILE A 171 7.85 15.40 8.41
N ARG A 172 7.86 16.67 8.88
CA ARG A 172 8.42 17.04 10.19
C ARG A 172 7.79 16.25 11.32
N LYS A 173 6.48 16.07 11.29
CA LYS A 173 5.77 15.30 12.33
C LYS A 173 6.15 13.83 12.30
N LEU A 174 6.18 13.21 11.12
CA LEU A 174 6.56 11.80 10.96
C LEU A 174 7.98 11.54 11.43
N LEU A 175 8.95 12.32 10.96
CA LEU A 175 10.38 12.10 11.26
C LEU A 175 10.77 12.56 12.67
N LYS A 176 9.96 13.41 13.31
CA LYS A 176 10.09 13.72 14.75
C LYS A 176 9.54 12.60 15.64
N GLU A 177 8.46 11.94 15.22
CA GLU A 177 7.75 10.97 16.06
C GLU A 177 8.18 9.52 15.86
N LEU A 178 8.80 9.20 14.73
CA LEU A 178 9.28 7.87 14.38
C LEU A 178 10.80 7.79 14.49
N ASP A 179 11.32 6.60 14.79
CA ASP A 179 12.76 6.34 14.75
C ASP A 179 13.21 6.22 13.29
N VAL A 180 13.91 7.24 12.78
CA VAL A 180 14.33 7.29 11.38
C VAL A 180 15.25 6.14 10.97
N ASN A 181 16.00 5.54 11.91
CA ASN A 181 16.88 4.40 11.64
C ASN A 181 16.11 3.10 11.41
N LYS A 182 14.81 3.08 11.74
CA LYS A 182 13.91 1.93 11.55
C LYS A 182 12.93 2.14 10.39
N ILE A 183 13.17 3.14 9.55
CA ILE A 183 12.42 3.37 8.31
C ILE A 183 13.25 2.78 7.17
N SER A 184 12.71 1.80 6.45
CA SER A 184 13.43 1.17 5.34
C SER A 184 13.43 2.05 4.09
N LYS A 185 12.33 2.77 3.84
CA LYS A 185 12.13 3.62 2.66
C LYS A 185 10.98 4.60 2.89
N ILE A 186 11.07 5.77 2.28
CA ILE A 186 9.97 6.74 2.15
C ILE A 186 9.63 6.83 0.67
N THR A 187 8.36 6.64 0.30
CA THR A 187 7.88 6.89 -1.07
C THR A 187 6.91 8.04 -1.12
N MET A 188 6.93 8.76 -2.24
CA MET A 188 6.05 9.90 -2.50
C MET A 188 5.50 9.79 -3.92
N GLY A 189 4.22 10.10 -4.11
CA GLY A 189 3.56 10.01 -5.41
C GLY A 189 2.47 11.06 -5.54
N GLY A 190 2.39 11.76 -6.67
CA GLY A 190 1.30 12.69 -6.97
C GLY A 190 0.01 11.94 -7.33
N ILE A 191 -1.14 12.61 -7.21
CA ILE A 191 -2.40 12.04 -7.71
C ILE A 191 -2.34 11.76 -9.21
N ARG A 192 -2.94 10.62 -9.61
CA ARG A 192 -3.02 10.13 -10.98
C ARG A 192 -4.44 9.71 -11.26
N LEU A 193 -5.21 10.56 -11.95
CA LEU A 193 -6.63 10.31 -12.15
C LEU A 193 -6.90 9.75 -13.55
N ALA A 194 -7.37 8.50 -13.63
CA ALA A 194 -7.82 7.91 -14.90
C ALA A 194 -8.93 8.77 -15.54
N ALA A 195 -8.91 8.87 -16.87
CA ALA A 195 -9.88 9.69 -17.58
C ALA A 195 -11.33 9.28 -17.27
N ASP A 196 -11.60 7.97 -17.22
CA ASP A 196 -12.90 7.40 -16.88
C ASP A 196 -13.38 7.77 -15.47
N TYR A 197 -12.46 7.98 -14.51
CA TYR A 197 -12.84 8.32 -13.14
C TYR A 197 -13.45 9.70 -13.00
N ARG A 198 -13.25 10.62 -13.96
CA ARG A 198 -13.94 11.93 -13.95
C ARG A 198 -15.46 11.78 -14.08
N GLY A 199 -15.95 10.72 -14.73
CA GLY A 199 -17.39 10.41 -14.82
C GLY A 199 -17.92 9.55 -13.67
N ILE A 200 -17.05 8.75 -13.05
CA ILE A 200 -17.43 7.80 -11.98
C ILE A 200 -17.46 8.49 -10.61
N ILE A 201 -16.43 9.28 -10.28
CA ILE A 201 -16.27 9.89 -8.95
C ILE A 201 -17.51 10.68 -8.49
N PRO A 202 -18.11 11.58 -9.32
CA PRO A 202 -19.27 12.37 -8.90
C PRO A 202 -20.51 11.55 -8.58
N GLN A 203 -20.60 10.30 -9.07
CA GLN A 203 -21.73 9.41 -8.78
C GLN A 203 -21.71 8.90 -7.32
N TYR A 204 -20.52 8.82 -6.73
CA TYR A 204 -20.31 8.35 -5.35
C TYR A 204 -19.98 9.49 -4.37
N PHE A 205 -19.34 10.55 -4.87
CA PHE A 205 -18.91 11.71 -4.10
C PHE A 205 -19.34 13.01 -4.81
N PRO A 206 -20.63 13.37 -4.80
CA PRO A 206 -21.16 14.48 -5.59
C PRO A 206 -20.61 15.85 -5.17
N ASP A 207 -20.19 16.00 -3.92
CA ASP A 207 -19.67 17.26 -3.35
C ASP A 207 -18.14 17.36 -3.40
N THR A 208 -17.46 16.48 -4.14
CA THR A 208 -15.99 16.49 -4.21
C THR A 208 -15.47 17.60 -5.12
N ASP A 209 -14.48 18.33 -4.64
CA ASP A 209 -13.73 19.31 -5.43
C ASP A 209 -12.42 18.73 -6.01
N LEU A 210 -12.21 17.41 -5.88
CA LEU A 210 -11.03 16.72 -6.43
C LEU A 210 -10.89 16.91 -7.94
N LEU A 211 -12.03 17.03 -8.64
CA LEU A 211 -12.08 17.16 -10.10
C LEU A 211 -11.87 18.60 -10.59
N ASP A 212 -11.95 19.57 -9.69
CA ASP A 212 -11.76 21.00 -9.96
C ASP A 212 -10.29 21.42 -9.87
N MET A 213 -9.43 20.52 -9.40
CA MET A 213 -8.00 20.76 -9.29
C MET A 213 -7.34 20.95 -10.65
N HIS A 214 -6.31 21.80 -10.68
CA HIS A 214 -5.54 22.15 -11.88
C HIS A 214 -4.69 20.97 -12.37
N MET A 215 -5.34 19.99 -13.01
CA MET A 215 -4.69 18.83 -13.61
C MET A 215 -4.74 18.91 -15.14
N GLU A 216 -3.60 18.64 -15.76
CA GLU A 216 -3.47 18.55 -17.21
C GLU A 216 -4.01 17.22 -17.70
N LYS A 217 -4.66 17.26 -18.87
CA LYS A 217 -5.09 16.05 -19.57
C LYS A 217 -3.86 15.24 -19.98
N PRO A 218 -3.87 13.91 -19.82
CA PRO A 218 -2.77 13.09 -20.30
C PRO A 218 -2.54 13.29 -21.80
N ASP A 219 -1.28 13.40 -22.19
CA ASP A 219 -0.88 13.07 -23.56
C ASP A 219 -1.01 11.54 -23.75
N VAL A 220 -1.07 11.09 -25.00
CA VAL A 220 -1.53 9.76 -25.45
C VAL A 220 -0.87 8.55 -24.74
N SER A 221 0.25 8.75 -24.04
CA SER A 221 1.08 7.72 -23.41
C SER A 221 0.67 7.32 -21.98
N TYR A 222 0.00 8.18 -21.20
CA TYR A 222 -0.15 7.93 -19.75
C TYR A 222 -1.57 7.82 -19.22
N ASP A 223 -2.62 8.07 -20.03
CA ASP A 223 -4.06 7.96 -19.70
C ASP A 223 -4.48 8.36 -18.26
N ARG A 224 -3.75 9.29 -17.65
CA ARG A 224 -3.93 9.74 -16.27
C ARG A 224 -3.70 11.25 -16.20
N TYR A 225 -4.71 11.97 -15.72
CA TYR A 225 -4.59 13.39 -15.38
C TYR A 225 -3.63 13.56 -14.20
N ARG A 226 -2.80 14.61 -14.26
CA ARG A 226 -1.78 14.94 -13.26
C ARG A 226 -1.65 16.46 -13.13
N TYR A 227 -1.09 16.94 -12.02
CA TYR A 227 -0.64 18.34 -11.94
C TYR A 227 0.44 18.64 -12.99
N PRO A 228 0.57 19.90 -13.44
CA PRO A 228 1.64 20.33 -14.33
C PRO A 228 3.02 19.88 -13.86
N LEU A 229 3.93 19.62 -14.81
CA LEU A 229 5.27 19.12 -14.50
C LEU A 229 6.03 20.04 -13.54
N GLU A 230 5.99 21.35 -13.77
CA GLU A 230 6.71 22.34 -12.94
C GLU A 230 6.20 22.33 -11.49
N GLU A 231 4.88 22.29 -11.33
CA GLU A 231 4.20 22.19 -10.04
C GLU A 231 4.59 20.91 -9.28
N ARG A 232 4.66 19.78 -9.97
CA ARG A 232 5.14 18.52 -9.38
C ARG A 232 6.62 18.63 -8.99
N VAL A 233 7.48 19.05 -9.90
CA VAL A 233 8.93 19.19 -9.67
C VAL A 233 9.21 20.03 -8.43
N ASP A 234 8.54 21.17 -8.29
CA ASP A 234 8.69 22.07 -7.16
C ASP A 234 8.35 21.39 -5.81
N ILE A 235 7.18 20.75 -5.71
CA ILE A 235 6.81 20.06 -4.46
C ILE A 235 7.75 18.90 -4.15
N TYR A 236 8.14 18.09 -5.14
CA TYR A 236 9.06 16.97 -4.90
C TYR A 236 10.41 17.43 -4.39
N LEU A 237 11.01 18.48 -4.97
CA LEU A 237 12.28 19.05 -4.50
C LEU A 237 12.17 19.53 -3.05
N LYS A 238 11.08 20.24 -2.70
CA LYS A 238 10.82 20.71 -1.33
C LYS A 238 10.69 19.55 -0.34
N LEU A 239 9.92 18.51 -0.67
CA LEU A 239 9.72 17.35 0.21
C LEU A 239 11.00 16.51 0.34
N ILE A 240 11.75 16.30 -0.75
CA ILE A 240 13.04 15.60 -0.72
C ILE A 240 14.04 16.35 0.17
N ALA A 241 14.15 17.67 0.01
CA ALA A 241 15.02 18.50 0.83
C ALA A 241 14.62 18.42 2.31
N GLU A 242 13.32 18.50 2.62
CA GLU A 242 12.83 18.38 3.99
C GLU A 242 13.16 17.00 4.57
N ILE A 243 12.93 15.89 3.85
CA ILE A 243 13.29 14.53 4.33
C ILE A 243 14.79 14.45 4.64
N LYS A 244 15.65 14.94 3.72
CA LYS A 244 17.11 14.92 3.87
C LYS A 244 17.62 15.74 5.06
N ASN A 245 16.87 16.74 5.51
CA ASN A 245 17.20 17.49 6.73
C ASN A 245 17.04 16.67 8.02
N HIS A 246 16.28 15.56 7.98
CA HIS A 246 16.00 14.71 9.16
C HIS A 246 16.65 13.32 9.08
N CYS A 247 16.80 12.74 7.89
CA CYS A 247 17.45 11.44 7.71
C CYS A 247 18.02 11.22 6.30
N ASP A 248 18.99 10.31 6.21
CA ASP A 248 19.48 9.77 4.92
C ASP A 248 18.67 8.53 4.50
N CYS A 249 17.34 8.63 4.62
CA CYS A 249 16.44 7.53 4.27
C CYS A 249 16.41 7.29 2.75
N GLU A 250 16.25 6.04 2.31
CA GLU A 250 16.00 5.76 0.88
C GLU A 250 14.68 6.42 0.46
N ILE A 251 14.71 7.22 -0.63
CA ILE A 251 13.54 7.88 -1.20
C ILE A 251 13.16 7.19 -2.51
N GLY A 252 11.86 6.92 -2.71
CA GLY A 252 11.32 6.47 -3.99
C GLY A 252 10.16 7.35 -4.47
N LEU A 253 9.91 7.32 -5.78
CA LEU A 253 8.84 8.08 -6.42
C LEU A 253 7.80 7.14 -7.03
N GLY A 254 6.53 7.37 -6.70
CA GLY A 254 5.40 6.54 -7.13
C GLY A 254 4.92 6.94 -8.51
N ALA A 255 5.24 6.11 -9.51
CA ALA A 255 4.75 6.22 -10.89
C ALA A 255 4.81 7.66 -11.46
N GLU A 256 5.93 8.34 -11.22
CA GLU A 256 6.25 9.60 -11.87
C GLU A 256 6.88 9.37 -13.24
N THR A 257 6.94 10.42 -14.04
CA THR A 257 7.38 10.34 -15.44
C THR A 257 8.90 10.56 -15.57
N PRO A 258 9.55 10.04 -16.63
CA PRO A 258 10.98 10.24 -16.86
C PRO A 258 11.41 11.71 -16.86
N GLU A 259 10.57 12.62 -17.39
CA GLU A 259 10.85 14.05 -17.42
C GLU A 259 10.94 14.63 -16.00
N LEU A 260 10.10 14.15 -15.08
CA LEU A 260 10.19 14.55 -13.67
C LEU A 260 11.46 13.99 -13.03
N TRP A 261 11.81 12.74 -13.31
CA TRP A 261 13.04 12.14 -12.77
C TRP A 261 14.28 12.91 -13.20
N GLU A 262 14.36 13.28 -14.47
CA GLU A 262 15.45 14.10 -15.01
C GLU A 262 15.48 15.48 -14.32
N ALA A 263 14.34 16.15 -14.23
CA ALA A 263 14.23 17.50 -13.64
C ALA A 263 14.71 17.58 -12.18
N ILE A 264 14.59 16.49 -11.42
CA ILE A 264 15.05 16.44 -10.01
C ILE A 264 16.32 15.60 -9.82
N ASN A 265 16.96 15.16 -10.90
CA ASN A 265 18.13 14.28 -10.90
C ASN A 265 17.92 12.99 -10.08
N PHE A 266 16.77 12.34 -10.28
CA PHE A 266 16.42 11.07 -9.63
C PHE A 266 16.98 9.88 -10.41
N ASP A 267 17.80 9.07 -9.75
CA ASP A 267 18.39 7.85 -10.32
C ASP A 267 17.35 6.70 -10.36
N ALA A 268 16.51 6.74 -11.40
CA ALA A 268 15.45 5.76 -11.60
C ALA A 268 16.00 4.34 -11.86
N ALA A 269 17.14 4.23 -12.56
CA ALA A 269 17.78 2.93 -12.82
C ALA A 269 18.19 2.25 -11.51
N LYS A 270 18.84 2.97 -10.59
CA LYS A 270 19.15 2.47 -9.26
C LYS A 270 17.91 2.11 -8.46
N ALA A 271 16.86 2.93 -8.54
CA ALA A 271 15.59 2.66 -7.85
C ALA A 271 14.89 1.38 -8.37
N MET A 272 15.01 1.07 -9.66
CA MET A 272 14.38 -0.09 -10.29
C MET A 272 15.24 -1.35 -10.28
N SER A 273 16.57 -1.23 -10.20
CA SER A 273 17.55 -2.33 -10.29
C SER A 273 17.34 -3.53 -9.35
N LYS A 274 16.56 -3.34 -8.27
CA LYS A 274 16.28 -4.39 -7.26
C LYS A 274 14.99 -5.17 -7.54
N ASN A 275 14.21 -4.80 -8.55
CA ASN A 275 12.90 -5.39 -8.81
C ASN A 275 12.83 -5.95 -10.23
N PHE A 276 12.48 -7.24 -10.35
CA PHE A 276 12.02 -7.81 -11.61
C PHE A 276 10.48 -7.75 -11.60
N PHE A 277 9.89 -6.93 -12.45
CA PHE A 277 8.45 -6.85 -12.56
C PHE A 277 7.97 -7.99 -13.45
N GLN A 278 7.10 -8.86 -12.93
CA GLN A 278 6.53 -9.97 -13.71
C GLN A 278 5.56 -9.47 -14.81
N TYR A 279 5.20 -8.19 -14.77
CA TYR A 279 4.42 -7.52 -15.81
C TYR A 279 5.35 -6.68 -16.67
N LEU A 280 6.24 -7.33 -17.42
CA LEU A 280 6.90 -6.71 -18.57
C LEU A 280 6.07 -7.07 -19.81
N ASP A 281 5.49 -6.01 -20.36
CA ASP A 281 4.93 -5.84 -21.71
C ASP A 281 3.78 -6.77 -22.19
N PRO A 282 2.54 -6.28 -22.38
CA PRO A 282 1.54 -6.98 -23.19
C PRO A 282 1.93 -7.11 -24.67
N ASN A 283 2.93 -6.36 -25.15
CA ASN A 283 3.39 -6.31 -26.54
C ASN A 283 4.75 -6.97 -26.80
N GLY A 284 5.44 -7.50 -25.78
CA GLY A 284 6.61 -8.36 -25.90
C GLY A 284 7.81 -7.86 -26.71
N ASP A 285 8.43 -6.73 -26.35
CA ASP A 285 9.81 -6.44 -26.76
C ASP A 285 10.79 -6.53 -25.56
N GLU A 286 11.90 -7.24 -25.79
CA GLU A 286 12.92 -7.70 -24.83
C GLU A 286 13.66 -6.61 -24.03
#